data_AF-A0A847FTG4-F1
#
_entry.id   AF-A0A847FTG4-F1
#
_cell.length_a   1.000
_cell.length_b   1.000
_cell.length_c   1.000
_cell.angle_alpha   90.00
_cell.angle_beta   90.00
_cell.angle_gamma   90.00
#
_symmetry.space_group_name_H-M   'P 1'
#
loop_
_entity.id
_entity.type
_entity.pdbx_description
1 polymer ?
#
loop_
_entity_poly.entity_id
_entity_poly.type
_entity_poly.pdbx_seq_one_letter_code
_entity_poly.pdbx_strand_id
1 'polypeptide(L)' 'EGRTRLVEAITSIQDDFSRILVITHIEELKDAFPVRIEVTKTEHGSQFSLN' A
#
# COMPACT_ATOMS: atom_id res chain seq x y z
N GLU A 1 -7.08 15.75 3.13
CA GLU A 1 -8.29 15.53 2.32
C GLU A 1 -8.07 14.62 1.11
N GLY A 2 -7.19 14.95 0.15
CA GLY A 2 -7.03 14.13 -1.06
C GLY A 2 -6.60 12.67 -0.82
N ARG A 3 -5.70 12.42 0.15
CA ARG A 3 -5.22 11.06 0.50
C ARG A 3 -6.30 10.21 1.15
N THR A 4 -7.08 10.80 2.05
CA THR A 4 -8.24 10.15 2.67
C THR A 4 -9.24 9.70 1.61
N ARG A 5 -9.54 10.56 0.64
CA ARG A 5 -10.44 10.21 -0.49
C ARG A 5 -9.89 9.08 -1.36
N LEU A 6 -8.57 8.99 -1.52
CA LEU A 6 -7.95 7.88 -2.26
C LEU A 6 -8.17 6.54 -1.53
N VAL A 7 -7.94 6.52 -0.21
CA VAL A 7 -8.18 5.33 0.61
C VAL A 7 -9.66 4.95 0.58
N GLU A 8 -10.57 5.91 0.77
CA GLU A 8 -12.01 5.68 0.70
C GLU A 8 -12.44 5.12 -0.67
N ALA A 9 -11.90 5.66 -1.76
CA ALA A 9 -12.19 5.15 -3.10
C ALA A 9 -11.73 3.70 -3.29
N ILE A 10 -10.52 3.36 -2.85
CA ILE A 10 -9.99 1.99 -2.93
C ILE A 10 -10.83 1.03 -2.08
N THR A 11 -11.17 1.41 -0.85
CA THR A 11 -12.04 0.62 0.02
C THR A 11 -13.44 0.45 -0.58
N SER A 12 -13.97 1.47 -1.26
CA SER A 12 -15.32 1.41 -1.85
C SER A 12 -15.46 0.40 -2.99
N ILE A 13 -14.38 0.11 -3.71
CA ILE A 13 -14.36 -0.83 -4.83
C ILE A 13 -13.79 -2.21 -4.45
N GLN A 14 -13.40 -2.43 -3.18
CA GLN A 14 -12.62 -3.62 -2.79
C GLN A 14 -13.34 -4.93 -3.11
N ASP A 15 -14.67 -4.94 -3.04
CA ASP A 15 -15.49 -6.14 -3.26
C ASP A 15 -15.67 -6.46 -4.76
N ASP A 16 -15.35 -5.51 -5.64
CA ASP A 16 -15.43 -5.67 -7.10
C ASP A 16 -14.21 -6.41 -7.68
N PHE A 17 -13.14 -6.58 -6.90
CA PHE A 17 -11.87 -7.15 -7.35
C PHE A 17 -11.43 -8.31 -6.48
N SER A 18 -10.90 -9.37 -7.09
CA SER A 18 -10.30 -10.48 -6.34
C SER A 18 -9.04 -10.07 -5.56
N ARG A 19 -8.32 -9.03 -6.01
CA ARG A 19 -7.16 -8.45 -5.34
C ARG A 19 -6.84 -7.05 -5.86
N ILE A 20 -6.58 -6.11 -4.96
CA ILE A 20 -6.06 -4.78 -5.26
C ILE A 20 -4.64 -4.68 -4.68
N LEU A 21 -3.69 -4.18 -5.46
CA LEU A 21 -2.31 -3.94 -5.01
C LEU A 21 -1.98 -2.45 -5.15
N VAL A 22 -1.62 -1.82 -4.02
CA VAL A 22 -1.24 -0.40 -3.97
C VAL A 22 0.27 -0.30 -3.83
N ILE A 23 0.93 0.45 -4.72
CA ILE A 23 2.37 0.71 -4.67
C ILE A 23 2.59 2.18 -4.39
N THR A 24 3.19 2.50 -3.25
CA THR A 24 3.46 3.88 -2.83
C THR A 24 4.73 3.97 -1.99
N HIS A 25 5.40 5.11 -2.06
CA HIS A 25 6.48 5.48 -1.15
C HIS A 25 6.02 6.53 -0.11
N ILE A 26 4.74 6.91 -0.12
CA ILE A 26 4.14 7.88 0.79
C ILE A 26 3.78 7.17 2.09
N GLU A 27 4.42 7.53 3.20
CA GLU A 27 4.25 6.86 4.51
C GLU A 27 2.80 6.89 5.00
N GLU A 28 2.12 8.02 4.88
CA GLU A 28 0.76 8.18 5.41
C GLU A 28 -0.28 7.31 4.68
N LEU A 29 0.01 6.86 3.45
CA LEU A 29 -0.83 5.89 2.74
C LEU A 29 -0.54 4.46 3.20
N LYS A 30 0.68 4.16 3.64
CA LYS A 30 1.02 2.80 4.13
C LYS A 30 0.26 2.47 5.40
N ASP A 31 0.09 3.43 6.30
CA ASP A 31 -0.64 3.24 7.57
C ASP A 31 -2.14 3.01 7.39
N ALA A 32 -2.68 3.36 6.22
CA ALA A 32 -4.10 3.14 5.89
C ALA A 32 -4.41 1.69 5.50
N PHE A 33 -3.40 0.85 5.22
CA PHE A 33 -3.60 -0.53 4.79
C PHE A 33 -2.98 -1.50 5.80
N PRO A 34 -3.74 -2.51 6.27
CA PRO A 34 -3.30 -3.39 7.35
C PRO A 34 -2.24 -4.42 6.93
N VAL A 35 -2.21 -4.80 5.64
CA VAL A 35 -1.25 -5.79 5.10
C VAL A 35 -0.26 -5.06 4.20
N ARG A 36 1.04 -5.18 4.49
CA ARG A 36 2.07 -4.41 3.80
C ARG A 36 3.24 -5.28 3.37
N ILE A 37 3.71 -5.02 2.16
CA ILE A 37 5.01 -5.50 1.68
C ILE A 37 5.94 -4.31 1.74
N GLU A 38 6.85 -4.31 2.70
CA GLU A 38 7.86 -3.28 2.82
C GLU A 38 9.05 -3.64 1.94
N VAL A 39 9.50 -2.69 1.12
CA VAL A 39 10.64 -2.87 0.23
C VAL A 39 11.72 -1.88 0.63
N THR A 40 12.90 -2.40 0.97
CA THR A 40 14.07 -1.58 1.33
C THR A 40 15.17 -1.80 0.30
N LYS A 41 15.71 -0.70 -0.21
CA LYS A 41 16.91 -0.75 -1.07
C LYS A 41 18.13 -0.99 -0.19
N THR A 42 18.95 -1.96 -0.56
CA THR A 42 20.23 -2.28 0.08
C THR A 42 21.36 -2.23 -0.96
N GLU A 43 22.62 -2.29 -0.52
CA GLU A 43 23.78 -2.37 -1.42
C GLU A 43 23.79 -3.65 -2.28
N HIS A 44 23.09 -4.70 -1.84
CA HIS A 44 22.95 -5.97 -2.56
C HIS A 44 21.66 -6.07 -3.39
N GLY A 45 20.94 -4.96 -3.56
CA GLY A 45 19.65 -4.91 -4.26
C GLY A 45 18.47 -4.67 -3.32
N SER A 46 17.24 -4.76 -3.85
CA SER A 46 16.02 -4.56 -3.08
C SER A 46 15.66 -5.82 -2.29
N GLN A 47 15.35 -5.68 -1.01
CA GLN A 47 14.82 -6.74 -0.15
C GLN A 47 13.39 -6.41 0.27
N PHE A 48 12.59 -7.43 0.58
CA PHE A 48 11.21 -7.25 1.05
C PHE A 48 10.96 -7.96 2.38
N SER A 49 10.04 -7.41 3.18
CA SER A 49 9.49 -8.01 4.39
C SER A 49 7.97 -7.92 4.41
N LEU A 50 7.32 -8.84 5.14
CA LEU A 50 5.89 -8.81 5.41
C LEU A 50 5.69 -8.29 6.84
N ASN A 51 4.85 -7.27 6.97
CA ASN A 51 4.36 -6.75 8.24
C ASN A 51 2.86 -7.01 8.38
#